data_AF-A0A8J7TYG5-F1
#
_entry.id   AF-A0A8J7TYG5-F1
#
_cell.length_a   1.000
_cell.length_b   1.000
_cell.length_c   1.000
_cell.angle_alpha   90.00
_cell.angle_beta   90.00
_cell.angle_gamma   90.00
#
_symmetry.space_group_name_H-M   'P 1'
#
loop_
_entity.id
_entity.type
_entity.pdbx_description
1 polymer ?
#
loop_
_entity_poly.entity_id
_entity_poly.type
_entity_poly.pdbx_seq_one_letter_code
_entity_poly.pdbx_strand_id
1 'polypeptide(L)'
;MRTVLASATLLFFSAAPASAQQPPAGDIRDLKLRDWEPRSMMVTKTTVVEKPLFPVIDMHNHLGGGRDRLKPDVVKRYLTEMDEAGVKTVVNLDGGWGDKLKETLAVLDEAHPGRFLTFALVNFEGIDDPNWSEREARRLEESFQMGAKGLKFHKLFGLQYRYKDGKLVPVDDPKLNPIWEMCAKHHRPVVIHIADPAAFFTPLDRFNERWHELNQNPGWLFADRGRFPKREELLDQLHRVIAKHPKTTFINTHFGNNAEDLASVADKLDKYPNMYVDIDARISELGRQPYTARKFFLKYQDRIMFGTDTTPRREAYRVYYRFLETDDEYFDCSASHHRQGFWNIYGIFLPREVLEKVYRTNAERVLYGIKSEDEKKAMAPRELHVKPTEDFELTGDGSAKQWAKAEWEPLHKRTANGLPYETKVKVLYSKKGLYVLMDATDKKLTTTLTEDNLHLWTEDVFEVFVWPDERDPVYFEYEISPTGKELPILVPNLGGKFRGWLPWPAAGVP
;
A
#
# COMPACT_ATOMS: atom_id res chain seq x y z
N MET A 1 9.10 40.14 16.57
CA MET A 1 9.01 38.86 15.86
C MET A 1 10.11 38.84 14.82
N ARG A 2 11.25 38.18 15.10
CA ARG A 2 12.41 38.16 14.19
C ARG A 2 12.34 36.89 13.34
N THR A 3 12.05 37.10 12.06
CA THR A 3 12.13 36.11 10.99
C THR A 3 13.59 35.80 10.72
N VAL A 4 14.01 34.55 10.92
CA VAL A 4 15.32 34.07 10.45
C VAL A 4 15.09 33.40 9.11
N LEU A 5 15.45 34.09 8.02
CA LEU A 5 15.64 33.47 6.71
C LEU A 5 16.95 32.70 6.73
N ALA A 6 16.90 31.38 6.59
CA ALA A 6 18.08 30.58 6.26
C ALA A 6 18.27 30.61 4.74
N SER A 7 19.25 31.39 4.26
CA SER A 7 19.80 31.24 2.91
C SER A 7 20.64 29.97 2.87
N ALA A 8 20.24 28.98 2.08
CA ALA A 8 21.06 27.84 1.74
C ALA A 8 21.88 28.17 0.50
N THR A 9 23.17 28.44 0.69
CA THR A 9 24.15 28.52 -0.41
C THR A 9 24.37 27.11 -0.95
N LEU A 10 24.01 26.87 -2.22
CA LEU A 10 24.35 25.64 -2.93
C LEU A 10 25.88 25.53 -3.05
N LEU A 11 26.47 24.52 -2.40
CA LEU A 11 27.81 24.04 -2.72
C LEU A 11 27.66 22.90 -3.72
N PHE A 12 28.00 23.17 -4.97
CA PHE A 12 28.29 22.12 -5.94
C PHE A 12 29.52 21.35 -5.46
N PHE A 13 29.35 20.10 -5.01
CA PHE A 13 30.47 19.18 -4.90
C PHE A 13 30.86 18.71 -6.31
N SER A 14 31.65 19.53 -6.99
CA SER A 14 32.63 18.97 -7.91
C SER A 14 33.55 18.06 -7.09
N ALA A 15 33.82 16.85 -7.55
CA ALA A 15 34.78 15.96 -6.91
C ALA A 15 36.18 16.60 -6.98
N ALA A 16 36.45 17.49 -6.04
CA ALA A 16 37.78 18.03 -5.81
C ALA A 16 38.66 16.86 -5.33
N PRO A 17 39.94 16.81 -5.74
CA PRO A 17 40.88 15.87 -5.15
C PRO A 17 40.84 16.07 -3.64
N ALA A 18 40.76 14.97 -2.90
CA ALA A 18 40.63 14.98 -1.45
C ALA A 18 41.63 15.97 -0.85
N SER A 19 41.13 17.13 -0.40
CA SER A 19 41.90 17.99 0.47
C SER A 19 42.23 17.11 1.67
N ALA A 20 43.53 16.90 1.91
CA ALA A 20 44.01 16.18 3.07
C ALA A 20 43.41 16.85 4.30
N GLN A 21 42.36 16.24 4.87
CA GLN A 21 41.78 16.66 6.13
C GLN A 21 42.94 16.71 7.12
N GLN A 22 43.16 17.89 7.72
CA GLN A 22 44.14 18.03 8.79
C GLN A 22 43.90 16.94 9.83
N PRO A 23 44.96 16.26 10.30
CA PRO A 23 44.80 15.26 11.35
C PRO A 23 44.07 15.92 12.54
N PRO A 24 43.13 15.22 13.18
CA PRO A 24 42.37 15.78 14.28
C PRO A 24 43.32 16.34 15.33
N ALA A 25 43.04 17.54 15.82
CA ALA A 25 43.80 18.13 16.92
C ALA A 25 43.50 17.34 18.21
N GLY A 26 44.28 16.28 18.48
CA GLY A 26 44.13 15.44 19.68
C GLY A 26 44.60 14.00 19.47
N ASP A 27 44.70 13.25 20.56
CA ASP A 27 44.92 11.80 20.50
C ASP A 27 43.68 11.11 19.90
N ILE A 28 43.87 10.25 18.90
CA ILE A 28 42.77 9.53 18.25
C ILE A 28 41.94 8.68 19.24
N ARG A 29 42.54 8.30 20.37
CA ARG A 29 41.85 7.56 21.45
C ARG A 29 40.78 8.40 22.16
N ASP A 30 40.82 9.72 22.03
CA ASP A 30 39.86 10.65 22.61
C ASP A 30 38.72 11.03 21.63
N LEU A 31 38.60 10.32 20.50
CA LEU A 31 37.52 10.54 19.54
C LEU A 31 36.15 10.38 20.21
N LYS A 32 35.37 11.46 20.24
CA LYS A 32 34.04 11.45 20.82
C LYS A 32 33.09 10.70 19.89
N LEU A 33 32.14 9.94 20.46
CA LEU A 33 31.14 9.20 19.68
C LEU A 33 30.32 10.11 18.74
N ARG A 34 30.08 11.37 19.13
CA ARG A 34 29.38 12.36 18.28
C ARG A 34 30.18 12.75 17.02
N ASP A 35 31.50 12.61 17.07
CA ASP A 35 32.45 12.94 16.02
C ASP A 35 32.90 11.65 15.27
N TRP A 36 32.39 10.48 15.67
CA TRP A 36 32.70 9.17 15.06
C TRP A 36 31.86 8.96 13.79
N GLU A 37 32.53 8.94 12.64
CA GLU A 37 31.92 8.79 11.32
C GLU A 37 32.67 7.70 10.52
N PRO A 38 32.44 6.41 10.84
CA PRO A 38 33.14 5.31 10.18
C PRO A 38 32.78 5.25 8.70
N ARG A 39 33.77 4.99 7.85
CA ARG A 39 33.55 4.62 6.46
C ARG A 39 33.53 3.10 6.35
N SER A 40 32.49 2.55 5.73
CA SER A 40 32.39 1.10 5.49
C SER A 40 33.56 0.63 4.62
N MET A 41 34.18 -0.48 5.00
CA MET A 41 35.18 -1.17 4.18
C MET A 41 34.56 -2.26 3.30
N MET A 42 33.24 -2.47 3.39
CA MET A 42 32.54 -3.41 2.52
C MET A 42 32.51 -2.86 1.09
N VAL A 43 32.85 -3.72 0.13
CA VAL A 43 32.73 -3.42 -1.30
C VAL A 43 31.43 -4.03 -1.78
N THR A 44 30.35 -3.25 -1.72
CA THR A 44 29.02 -3.65 -2.19
C THR A 44 28.68 -3.00 -3.52
N LYS A 45 27.78 -3.63 -4.26
CA LYS A 45 27.19 -3.02 -5.46
C LYS A 45 26.51 -1.71 -5.07
N THR A 46 26.77 -0.67 -5.85
CA THR A 46 26.09 0.63 -5.73
C THR A 46 25.37 0.94 -7.03
N THR A 47 24.05 1.05 -6.94
CA THR A 47 23.16 1.35 -8.05
C THR A 47 22.60 2.76 -7.89
N VAL A 48 22.71 3.57 -8.94
CA VAL A 48 22.05 4.89 -9.01
C VAL A 48 20.80 4.75 -9.86
N VAL A 49 19.63 4.89 -9.24
CA VAL A 49 18.34 4.86 -9.92
C VAL A 49 17.86 6.29 -10.12
N GLU A 50 18.22 6.90 -11.25
CA GLU A 50 17.91 8.31 -11.55
C GLU A 50 16.40 8.56 -11.69
N LYS A 51 15.69 7.60 -12.29
CA LYS A 51 14.25 7.60 -12.51
C LYS A 51 13.69 6.20 -12.22
N PRO A 52 12.45 6.11 -11.71
CA PRO A 52 11.81 4.86 -11.33
C PRO A 52 11.37 4.09 -12.57
N LEU A 53 11.14 2.78 -12.41
CA LEU A 53 10.62 1.92 -13.49
C LEU A 53 9.21 2.32 -13.97
N PHE A 54 8.43 3.00 -13.13
CA PHE A 54 7.08 3.48 -13.44
C PHE A 54 6.88 4.91 -12.91
N PRO A 55 6.05 5.75 -13.57
CA PRO A 55 5.77 7.10 -13.08
C PRO A 55 5.21 7.10 -11.65
N VAL A 56 5.74 7.96 -10.79
CA VAL A 56 5.41 7.98 -9.36
C VAL A 56 4.31 8.98 -9.03
N ILE A 57 3.40 8.58 -8.15
CA ILE A 57 2.50 9.46 -7.39
C ILE A 57 3.00 9.45 -5.94
N ASP A 58 3.55 10.57 -5.48
CA ASP A 58 3.92 10.75 -4.08
C ASP A 58 2.69 11.21 -3.28
N MET A 59 2.19 10.33 -2.41
CA MET A 59 0.99 10.54 -1.61
C MET A 59 1.19 11.42 -0.37
N HIS A 60 2.44 11.83 -0.06
CA HIS A 60 2.75 12.49 1.21
C HIS A 60 3.77 13.61 1.04
N ASN A 61 3.28 14.83 0.84
CA ASN A 61 4.09 16.04 0.84
C ASN A 61 3.45 17.16 1.67
N HIS A 62 4.31 18.01 2.23
CA HIS A 62 3.96 19.23 2.91
C HIS A 62 4.51 20.45 2.15
N LEU A 63 3.72 20.97 1.20
CA LEU A 63 4.13 22.12 0.36
C LEU A 63 3.75 23.47 0.98
N GLY A 64 2.95 23.45 2.06
CA GLY A 64 2.25 24.61 2.58
C GLY A 64 1.00 24.98 1.78
N GLY A 65 0.32 26.04 2.24
CA GLY A 65 -0.91 26.54 1.63
C GLY A 65 -0.85 28.03 1.28
N GLY A 66 -1.61 28.41 0.26
CA GLY A 66 -1.82 29.77 -0.25
C GLY A 66 -0.62 30.41 -0.94
N ARG A 67 -0.87 31.57 -1.53
CA ARG A 67 0.08 32.25 -2.45
C ARG A 67 1.37 32.73 -1.78
N ASP A 68 1.33 33.03 -0.49
CA ASP A 68 2.51 33.51 0.24
C ASP A 68 3.61 32.44 0.38
N ARG A 69 3.20 31.17 0.47
CA ARG A 69 4.10 30.01 0.56
C ARG A 69 4.44 29.47 -0.82
N LEU A 70 3.43 29.35 -1.68
CA LEU A 70 3.54 28.75 -3.00
C LEU A 70 3.83 29.82 -4.06
N LYS A 71 5.02 30.43 -3.96
CA LYS A 71 5.47 31.42 -4.94
C LYS A 71 5.80 30.74 -6.28
N PRO A 72 5.69 31.44 -7.42
CA PRO A 72 5.94 30.84 -8.74
C PRO A 72 7.32 30.17 -8.89
N ASP A 73 8.36 30.75 -8.29
CA ASP A 73 9.72 30.19 -8.29
C ASP A 73 9.83 28.89 -7.46
N VAL A 74 9.11 28.82 -6.35
CA VAL A 74 9.01 27.62 -5.51
C VAL A 74 8.31 26.49 -6.26
N VAL A 75 7.16 26.78 -6.87
CA VAL A 75 6.39 25.79 -7.66
C VAL A 75 7.18 25.32 -8.88
N LYS A 76 7.86 26.25 -9.58
CA LYS A 76 8.76 25.90 -10.70
C LYS A 76 9.86 24.94 -10.25
N ARG A 77 10.49 25.19 -9.10
CA ARG A 77 11.51 24.29 -8.55
C ARG A 77 10.92 22.91 -8.26
N TYR A 78 9.73 22.82 -7.67
CA TYR A 78 9.07 21.53 -7.42
C TYR A 78 8.85 20.74 -8.72
N LEU A 79 8.34 21.40 -9.78
CA LEU A 79 8.13 20.76 -11.08
C LEU A 79 9.45 20.25 -11.68
N THR A 80 10.53 21.04 -11.60
CA THR A 80 11.87 20.63 -12.03
C THR A 80 12.34 19.38 -11.30
N GLU A 81 12.29 19.37 -9.95
CA GLU A 81 12.68 18.21 -9.14
C GLU A 81 11.82 16.97 -9.45
N MET A 82 10.53 17.15 -9.67
CA MET A 82 9.62 16.07 -10.06
C MET A 82 9.97 15.47 -11.42
N ASP A 83 10.17 16.31 -12.44
CA ASP A 83 10.48 15.86 -13.81
C ASP A 83 11.82 15.11 -13.89
N GLU A 84 12.81 15.58 -13.14
CA GLU A 84 14.15 14.97 -13.08
C GLU A 84 14.18 13.68 -12.27
N ALA A 85 13.22 13.49 -11.36
CA ALA A 85 13.03 12.27 -10.58
C ALA A 85 11.97 11.32 -11.16
N GLY A 86 11.31 11.65 -12.27
CA GLY A 86 10.23 10.81 -12.83
C GLY A 86 8.95 10.77 -11.99
N VAL A 87 8.71 11.80 -11.17
CA VAL A 87 7.49 11.95 -10.36
C VAL A 87 6.42 12.65 -11.19
N LYS A 88 5.31 11.94 -11.42
CA LYS A 88 4.17 12.43 -12.19
C LYS A 88 3.34 13.40 -11.35
N THR A 89 2.99 12.99 -10.14
CA THR A 89 2.02 13.69 -9.29
C THR A 89 2.50 13.73 -7.85
N VAL A 90 2.27 14.85 -7.17
CA VAL A 90 2.52 15.02 -5.73
C VAL A 90 1.23 15.43 -5.03
N VAL A 91 0.92 14.80 -3.90
CA VAL A 91 -0.20 15.15 -3.04
C VAL A 91 0.26 16.16 -1.98
N ASN A 92 -0.29 17.38 -2.03
CA ASN A 92 -0.08 18.39 -0.98
C ASN A 92 -1.07 18.19 0.16
N LEU A 93 -0.55 17.92 1.36
CA LEU A 93 -1.35 17.68 2.56
C LEU A 93 -1.61 18.95 3.39
N ASP A 94 -1.22 20.14 2.90
CA ASP A 94 -1.34 21.42 3.61
C ASP A 94 -2.37 22.39 3.00
N GLY A 95 -3.40 21.88 2.32
CA GLY A 95 -4.33 22.74 1.57
C GLY A 95 -5.14 23.72 2.42
N GLY A 96 -5.37 23.42 3.70
CA GLY A 96 -6.22 24.23 4.55
C GLY A 96 -7.70 24.11 4.20
N TRP A 97 -8.44 25.21 4.32
CA TRP A 97 -9.87 25.33 3.99
C TRP A 97 -10.20 26.76 3.54
N GLY A 98 -11.42 26.96 3.02
CA GLY A 98 -11.92 28.29 2.62
C GLY A 98 -11.01 28.99 1.60
N ASP A 99 -10.79 30.29 1.77
CA ASP A 99 -9.96 31.11 0.86
C ASP A 99 -8.54 30.57 0.72
N LYS A 100 -7.96 30.04 1.82
CA LYS A 100 -6.62 29.47 1.80
C LYS A 100 -6.52 28.24 0.90
N LEU A 101 -7.54 27.39 0.93
CA LEU A 101 -7.62 26.23 0.05
C LEU A 101 -7.83 26.67 -1.41
N LYS A 102 -8.74 27.62 -1.64
CA LYS A 102 -8.98 28.18 -2.98
C LYS A 102 -7.71 28.74 -3.61
N GLU A 103 -6.92 29.50 -2.84
CA GLU A 103 -5.62 30.00 -3.30
C GLU A 103 -4.64 28.89 -3.61
N THR A 104 -4.60 27.84 -2.79
CA THR A 104 -3.70 26.69 -2.97
C THR A 104 -4.04 25.94 -4.25
N LEU A 105 -5.31 25.62 -4.46
CA LEU A 105 -5.81 24.94 -5.65
C LEU A 105 -5.50 25.74 -6.93
N ALA A 106 -5.72 27.05 -6.89
CA ALA A 106 -5.43 27.92 -8.04
C ALA A 106 -3.94 27.90 -8.45
N VAL A 107 -3.03 27.83 -7.48
CA VAL A 107 -1.58 27.85 -7.73
C VAL A 107 -1.04 26.46 -8.09
N LEU A 108 -1.65 25.39 -7.61
CA LEU A 108 -1.18 24.02 -7.80
C LEU A 108 -2.06 23.25 -8.80
N ASP A 109 -3.21 22.75 -8.34
CA ASP A 109 -4.08 21.84 -9.07
C ASP A 109 -4.61 22.45 -10.39
N GLU A 110 -5.03 23.72 -10.38
CA GLU A 110 -5.61 24.40 -11.56
C GLU A 110 -4.54 24.87 -12.54
N ALA A 111 -3.45 25.45 -12.03
CA ALA A 111 -2.34 25.93 -12.86
C ALA A 111 -1.51 24.79 -13.47
N HIS A 112 -1.47 23.62 -12.82
CA HIS A 112 -0.69 22.46 -13.24
C HIS A 112 -1.50 21.15 -13.15
N PRO A 113 -2.55 20.98 -13.99
CA PRO A 113 -3.43 19.83 -13.93
C PRO A 113 -2.67 18.49 -13.99
N GLY A 114 -2.97 17.60 -13.04
CA GLY A 114 -2.36 16.28 -12.95
C GLY A 114 -0.96 16.24 -12.33
N ARG A 115 -0.32 17.38 -12.03
CA ARG A 115 0.97 17.45 -11.34
C ARG A 115 0.83 17.55 -9.82
N PHE A 116 -0.21 18.23 -9.35
CA PHE A 116 -0.49 18.37 -7.92
C PHE A 116 -1.93 17.95 -7.60
N LEU A 117 -2.11 17.43 -6.39
CA LEU A 117 -3.42 17.15 -5.80
C LEU A 117 -3.44 17.69 -4.38
N THR A 118 -4.37 18.59 -4.07
CA THR A 118 -4.42 19.22 -2.74
C THR A 118 -5.46 18.56 -1.83
N PHE A 119 -5.08 18.26 -0.58
CA PHE A 119 -5.95 17.76 0.47
C PHE A 119 -6.38 18.90 1.41
N ALA A 120 -7.62 18.84 1.87
CA ALA A 120 -8.15 19.79 2.85
C ALA A 120 -7.70 19.44 4.28
N LEU A 121 -7.82 20.41 5.19
CA LEU A 121 -7.56 20.23 6.62
C LEU A 121 -8.82 20.43 7.46
N VAL A 122 -8.78 19.89 8.68
CA VAL A 122 -9.81 20.12 9.72
C VAL A 122 -9.45 21.33 10.58
N ASN A 123 -10.46 22.11 10.96
CA ASN A 123 -10.33 23.21 11.89
C ASN A 123 -10.90 22.78 13.25
N PHE A 124 -10.04 22.69 14.24
CA PHE A 124 -10.43 22.32 15.60
C PHE A 124 -10.93 23.52 16.43
N GLU A 125 -10.91 24.74 15.88
CA GLU A 125 -11.42 25.92 16.58
C GLU A 125 -12.90 25.78 16.93
N GLY A 126 -13.24 26.03 18.19
CA GLY A 126 -14.62 25.92 18.70
C GLY A 126 -15.13 24.48 18.83
N ILE A 127 -14.26 23.48 19.01
CA ILE A 127 -14.68 22.06 19.16
C ILE A 127 -15.70 21.81 20.28
N ASP A 128 -15.68 22.63 21.33
CA ASP A 128 -16.67 22.60 22.42
C ASP A 128 -18.08 23.01 21.97
N ASP A 129 -18.23 23.72 20.84
CA ASP A 129 -19.52 24.21 20.38
C ASP A 129 -20.43 23.02 20.00
N PRO A 130 -21.73 23.02 20.38
CA PRO A 130 -22.64 21.90 20.10
C PRO A 130 -22.81 21.60 18.60
N ASN A 131 -22.65 22.61 17.73
CA ASN A 131 -22.82 22.50 16.28
C ASN A 131 -21.48 22.37 15.53
N TRP A 132 -20.36 22.18 16.24
CA TRP A 132 -19.04 22.09 15.62
C TRP A 132 -18.99 20.99 14.56
N SER A 133 -19.49 19.80 14.89
CA SER A 133 -19.44 18.63 14.01
C SER A 133 -20.14 18.89 12.66
N GLU A 134 -21.36 19.43 12.68
CA GLU A 134 -22.13 19.73 11.47
C GLU A 134 -21.52 20.89 10.68
N ARG A 135 -20.98 21.90 11.37
CA ARG A 135 -20.30 23.03 10.75
C ARG A 135 -19.03 22.58 10.02
N GLU A 136 -18.21 21.78 10.65
CA GLU A 136 -16.95 21.29 10.09
C GLU A 136 -17.18 20.29 8.95
N ALA A 137 -18.18 19.40 9.08
CA ALA A 137 -18.56 18.51 7.99
C ALA A 137 -19.05 19.29 6.75
N ARG A 138 -19.84 20.36 6.93
CA ARG A 138 -20.27 21.24 5.84
C ARG A 138 -19.10 21.95 5.17
N ARG A 139 -18.17 22.51 5.95
CA ARG A 139 -16.98 23.15 5.39
C ARG A 139 -16.09 22.17 4.63
N LEU A 140 -16.00 20.93 5.10
CA LEU A 140 -15.29 19.88 4.38
C LEU A 140 -15.98 19.54 3.05
N GLU A 141 -17.32 19.46 3.03
CA GLU A 141 -18.08 19.29 1.79
C GLU A 141 -17.81 20.42 0.79
N GLU A 142 -17.79 21.68 1.25
CA GLU A 142 -17.41 22.85 0.44
C GLU A 142 -15.98 22.71 -0.10
N SER A 143 -15.05 22.21 0.71
CA SER A 143 -13.65 21.96 0.30
C SER A 143 -13.56 20.92 -0.82
N PHE A 144 -14.37 19.85 -0.76
CA PHE A 144 -14.46 18.86 -1.82
C PHE A 144 -15.09 19.41 -3.10
N GLN A 145 -16.11 20.26 -2.97
CA GLN A 145 -16.74 20.95 -4.11
C GLN A 145 -15.76 21.91 -4.80
N MET A 146 -14.84 22.52 -4.06
CA MET A 146 -13.76 23.34 -4.61
C MET A 146 -12.70 22.52 -5.35
N GLY A 147 -12.58 21.21 -5.08
CA GLY A 147 -11.67 20.32 -5.78
C GLY A 147 -10.68 19.56 -4.92
N ALA A 148 -10.70 19.75 -3.59
CA ALA A 148 -9.83 18.99 -2.69
C ALA A 148 -10.01 17.47 -2.88
N LYS A 149 -8.88 16.76 -2.93
CA LYS A 149 -8.84 15.33 -3.28
C LYS A 149 -8.90 14.38 -2.09
N GLY A 150 -8.89 14.92 -0.88
CA GLY A 150 -8.95 14.16 0.36
C GLY A 150 -8.85 15.07 1.57
N LEU A 151 -8.70 14.46 2.74
CA LEU A 151 -8.58 15.12 4.03
C LEU A 151 -7.29 14.68 4.72
N LYS A 152 -6.56 15.61 5.34
CA LYS A 152 -5.40 15.30 6.19
C LYS A 152 -5.70 15.63 7.66
N PHE A 153 -5.28 14.72 8.54
CA PHE A 153 -5.04 14.98 9.96
C PHE A 153 -3.53 14.95 10.23
N HIS A 154 -3.01 16.01 10.86
CA HIS A 154 -1.60 16.09 11.27
C HIS A 154 -1.38 15.47 12.64
N LYS A 155 -0.12 15.11 12.95
CA LYS A 155 0.28 14.52 14.25
C LYS A 155 -0.11 15.27 15.51
N LEU A 156 -0.42 16.56 15.41
CA LEU A 156 -0.90 17.32 16.57
C LEU A 156 -2.26 16.79 17.07
N PHE A 157 -3.01 16.12 16.19
CA PHE A 157 -4.22 15.41 16.55
C PHE A 157 -3.92 14.16 17.39
N GLY A 158 -4.60 14.06 18.53
CA GLY A 158 -4.28 13.08 19.58
C GLY A 158 -3.11 13.49 20.49
N LEU A 159 -2.34 14.55 20.20
CA LEU A 159 -1.21 14.97 21.04
C LEU A 159 -1.36 16.36 21.67
N GLN A 160 -2.06 17.30 21.01
CA GLN A 160 -2.07 18.70 21.45
C GLN A 160 -3.45 19.37 21.48
N TYR A 161 -4.40 18.99 20.61
CA TYR A 161 -5.72 19.62 20.63
C TYR A 161 -6.48 19.27 21.91
N ARG A 162 -7.01 20.30 22.58
CA ARG A 162 -7.71 20.15 23.86
C ARG A 162 -9.06 20.87 23.82
N TYR A 163 -10.01 20.37 24.60
CA TYR A 163 -11.22 21.09 24.94
C TYR A 163 -10.93 22.30 25.84
N LYS A 164 -11.91 23.18 26.01
CA LYS A 164 -11.83 24.32 26.95
C LYS A 164 -11.53 23.89 28.39
N ASP A 165 -11.95 22.69 28.80
CA ASP A 165 -11.67 22.14 30.13
C ASP A 165 -10.24 21.58 30.29
N GLY A 166 -9.42 21.66 29.24
CA GLY A 166 -8.03 21.21 29.23
C GLY A 166 -7.84 19.71 28.96
N LYS A 167 -8.89 18.93 28.75
CA LYS A 167 -8.75 17.52 28.34
C LYS A 167 -8.31 17.41 26.89
N LEU A 168 -7.46 16.43 26.60
CA LEU A 168 -7.06 16.10 25.24
C LEU A 168 -8.29 15.65 24.43
N VAL A 169 -8.41 16.11 23.19
CA VAL A 169 -9.40 15.58 22.24
C VAL A 169 -8.93 14.19 21.82
N PRO A 170 -9.68 13.11 22.13
CA PRO A 170 -9.30 11.77 21.74
C PRO A 170 -9.46 11.59 20.22
N VAL A 171 -8.67 10.69 19.64
CA VAL A 171 -8.66 10.43 18.20
C VAL A 171 -9.99 9.84 17.72
N ASP A 172 -10.64 9.06 18.59
CA ASP A 172 -11.96 8.45 18.37
C ASP A 172 -13.13 9.28 18.92
N ASP A 173 -12.94 10.59 19.09
CA ASP A 173 -14.00 11.46 19.58
C ASP A 173 -15.27 11.40 18.68
N PRO A 174 -16.47 11.16 19.26
CA PRO A 174 -17.69 11.07 18.48
C PRO A 174 -18.04 12.33 17.67
N LYS A 175 -17.54 13.51 18.06
CA LYS A 175 -17.74 14.75 17.29
C LYS A 175 -17.12 14.69 15.89
N LEU A 176 -16.20 13.75 15.64
CA LEU A 176 -15.56 13.57 14.34
C LEU A 176 -16.35 12.66 13.40
N ASN A 177 -17.36 11.91 13.87
CA ASN A 177 -18.10 10.98 13.00
C ASN A 177 -18.65 11.65 11.74
N PRO A 178 -19.26 12.84 11.79
CA PRO A 178 -19.77 13.50 10.58
C PRO A 178 -18.67 13.86 9.57
N ILE A 179 -17.43 14.07 10.02
CA ILE A 179 -16.28 14.34 9.15
C ILE A 179 -15.89 13.06 8.40
N TRP A 180 -15.79 11.93 9.10
CA TRP A 180 -15.48 10.63 8.49
C TRP A 180 -16.56 10.19 7.49
N GLU A 181 -17.82 10.39 7.86
CA GLU A 181 -18.97 10.12 6.99
C GLU A 181 -18.99 11.02 5.76
N MET A 182 -18.57 12.28 5.88
CA MET A 182 -18.45 13.19 4.74
C MET A 182 -17.39 12.72 3.74
N CYS A 183 -16.25 12.23 4.23
CA CYS A 183 -15.22 11.60 3.38
C CYS A 183 -15.78 10.38 2.63
N ALA A 184 -16.53 9.51 3.31
CA ALA A 184 -17.18 8.36 2.67
C ALA A 184 -18.21 8.78 1.60
N LYS A 185 -19.07 9.77 1.92
CA LYS A 185 -20.11 10.29 1.02
C LYS A 185 -19.53 10.78 -0.31
N HIS A 186 -18.36 11.41 -0.27
CA HIS A 186 -17.69 11.98 -1.45
C HIS A 186 -16.60 11.09 -2.04
N HIS A 187 -16.43 9.86 -1.53
CA HIS A 187 -15.36 8.94 -1.93
C HIS A 187 -13.96 9.59 -1.87
N ARG A 188 -13.71 10.34 -0.78
CA ARG A 188 -12.44 11.03 -0.55
C ARG A 188 -11.66 10.33 0.56
N PRO A 189 -10.38 9.97 0.35
CA PRO A 189 -9.56 9.33 1.37
C PRO A 189 -9.19 10.31 2.49
N VAL A 190 -8.93 9.74 3.66
CA VAL A 190 -8.35 10.42 4.81
C VAL A 190 -6.91 9.98 4.98
N VAL A 191 -5.96 10.91 4.88
CA VAL A 191 -4.57 10.69 5.31
C VAL A 191 -4.45 11.07 6.78
N ILE A 192 -4.07 10.12 7.64
CA ILE A 192 -4.16 10.29 9.09
C ILE A 192 -2.85 9.94 9.81
N HIS A 193 -2.33 10.91 10.56
CA HIS A 193 -1.07 10.83 11.32
C HIS A 193 -1.39 10.97 12.81
N ILE A 194 -1.23 9.88 13.57
CA ILE A 194 -1.69 9.77 14.98
C ILE A 194 -0.59 9.31 15.94
N ALA A 195 0.59 8.94 15.44
CA ALA A 195 1.77 8.73 16.26
C ALA A 195 3.04 8.94 15.45
N ASP A 196 4.15 9.02 16.19
CA ASP A 196 5.50 9.08 15.65
C ASP A 196 6.25 7.78 16.06
N PRO A 197 7.53 7.59 15.65
CA PRO A 197 8.30 6.39 15.96
C PRO A 197 8.23 5.98 17.43
N ALA A 198 8.27 4.68 17.73
CA ALA A 198 8.06 4.15 19.08
C ALA A 198 9.00 4.79 20.12
N ALA A 199 10.25 5.02 19.71
CA ALA A 199 11.27 5.66 20.53
C ALA A 199 10.96 7.12 20.92
N PHE A 200 10.04 7.81 20.23
CA PHE A 200 9.62 9.16 20.60
C PHE A 200 8.76 9.14 21.88
N PHE A 201 8.23 7.98 22.27
CA PHE A 201 7.37 7.80 23.44
C PHE A 201 8.10 7.15 24.62
N THR A 202 9.39 6.82 24.48
CA THR A 202 10.25 6.30 25.54
C THR A 202 11.16 7.40 26.13
N PRO A 203 11.65 7.26 27.37
CA PRO A 203 12.60 8.22 27.94
C PRO A 203 13.78 8.50 27.01
N LEU A 204 14.25 9.74 26.98
CA LEU A 204 15.46 10.10 26.24
C LEU A 204 16.69 9.72 27.07
N ASP A 205 17.07 8.44 27.01
CA ASP A 205 18.19 7.87 27.74
C ASP A 205 19.15 7.09 26.81
N ARG A 206 20.08 6.32 27.40
CA ARG A 206 21.07 5.53 26.66
C ARG A 206 20.49 4.37 25.84
N PHE A 207 19.19 4.06 26.00
CA PHE A 207 18.51 2.99 25.27
C PHE A 207 17.61 3.51 24.16
N ASN A 208 17.38 4.83 24.09
CA ASN A 208 16.55 5.43 23.06
C ASN A 208 17.30 5.47 21.71
N GLU A 209 16.89 4.65 20.75
CA GLU A 209 17.55 4.56 19.43
C GLU A 209 17.49 5.85 18.62
N ARG A 210 16.58 6.78 18.98
CA ARG A 210 16.38 8.08 18.33
C ARG A 210 17.03 9.23 19.09
N TRP A 211 17.94 8.94 20.02
CA TRP A 211 18.55 9.95 20.88
C TRP A 211 19.10 11.16 20.10
N HIS A 212 19.79 10.94 18.97
CA HIS A 212 20.37 12.04 18.18
C HIS A 212 19.30 12.88 17.49
N GLU A 213 18.31 12.23 16.88
CA GLU A 213 17.19 12.87 16.20
C GLU A 213 16.36 13.71 17.18
N LEU A 214 16.09 13.17 18.37
CA LEU A 214 15.32 13.84 19.42
C LEU A 214 16.08 14.98 20.09
N ASN A 215 17.42 14.95 20.14
CA ASN A 215 18.21 16.10 20.60
C ASN A 215 18.19 17.26 19.59
N GLN A 216 18.11 16.96 18.29
CA GLN A 216 17.93 17.98 17.26
C GLN A 216 16.48 18.50 17.21
N ASN A 217 15.53 17.66 17.60
CA ASN A 217 14.10 17.96 17.58
C ASN A 217 13.43 17.64 18.94
N PRO A 218 13.73 18.39 20.02
CA PRO A 218 13.25 18.07 21.36
C PRO A 218 11.72 18.12 21.50
N GLY A 219 11.03 18.86 20.62
CA GLY A 219 9.57 18.92 20.57
C GLY A 219 8.91 17.61 20.09
N TRP A 220 9.68 16.62 19.66
CA TRP A 220 9.19 15.31 19.24
C TRP A 220 9.27 14.25 20.36
N LEU A 221 9.77 14.60 21.54
CA LEU A 221 9.79 13.69 22.69
C LEU A 221 8.43 13.72 23.42
N PHE A 222 7.68 12.62 23.32
CA PHE A 222 6.35 12.44 23.90
C PHE A 222 6.34 11.50 25.11
N ALA A 223 7.49 11.32 25.77
CA ALA A 223 7.65 10.40 26.91
C ALA A 223 6.94 10.84 28.20
N ASP A 224 6.63 12.14 28.34
CA ASP A 224 5.98 12.70 29.53
C ASP A 224 4.50 12.29 29.62
N ARG A 225 4.20 11.36 30.53
CA ARG A 225 2.85 10.83 30.78
C ARG A 225 1.88 11.83 31.43
N GLY A 226 2.40 12.91 32.03
CA GLY A 226 1.56 14.01 32.50
C GLY A 226 1.06 14.91 31.38
N ARG A 227 1.69 14.85 30.20
CA ARG A 227 1.39 15.71 29.04
C ARG A 227 0.78 14.97 27.87
N PHE A 228 1.25 13.74 27.62
CA PHE A 228 0.91 12.96 26.43
C PHE A 228 0.36 11.58 26.81
N PRO A 229 -0.60 11.05 26.02
CA PRO A 229 -1.07 9.67 26.18
C PRO A 229 0.01 8.67 25.79
N LYS A 230 -0.22 7.40 26.13
CA LYS A 230 0.62 6.30 25.65
C LYS A 230 0.45 6.14 24.14
N ARG A 231 1.50 5.65 23.47
CA ARG A 231 1.47 5.44 22.01
C ARG A 231 0.43 4.39 21.62
N GLU A 232 0.33 3.31 22.39
CA GLU A 232 -0.62 2.23 22.15
C GLU A 232 -2.06 2.75 22.23
N GLU A 233 -2.34 3.65 23.18
CA GLU A 233 -3.66 4.26 23.33
C GLU A 233 -4.06 5.09 22.09
N LEU A 234 -3.12 5.85 21.53
CA LEU A 234 -3.33 6.61 20.29
C LEU A 234 -3.64 5.69 19.11
N LEU A 235 -2.84 4.64 18.95
CA LEU A 235 -3.04 3.66 17.87
C LEU A 235 -4.37 2.91 18.04
N ASP A 236 -4.74 2.55 19.27
CA ASP A 236 -6.02 1.90 19.56
C ASP A 236 -7.22 2.82 19.26
N GLN A 237 -7.13 4.12 19.59
CA GLN A 237 -8.14 5.09 19.21
C GLN A 237 -8.26 5.19 17.67
N LEU A 238 -7.15 5.28 16.94
CA LEU A 238 -7.15 5.27 15.47
C LEU A 238 -7.83 4.01 14.90
N HIS A 239 -7.47 2.83 15.40
CA HIS A 239 -8.07 1.58 14.90
C HIS A 239 -9.57 1.46 15.24
N ARG A 240 -10.04 2.05 16.35
CA ARG A 240 -11.49 2.15 16.63
C ARG A 240 -12.20 3.06 15.63
N VAL A 241 -11.60 4.17 15.21
CA VAL A 241 -12.13 5.02 14.13
C VAL A 241 -12.24 4.23 12.84
N ILE A 242 -11.16 3.57 12.41
CA ILE A 242 -11.12 2.79 11.16
C ILE A 242 -12.20 1.70 11.17
N ALA A 243 -12.33 0.96 12.28
CA ALA A 243 -13.33 -0.09 12.44
C ALA A 243 -14.77 0.44 12.37
N LYS A 244 -15.02 1.61 12.98
CA LYS A 244 -16.35 2.23 13.05
C LYS A 244 -16.80 2.81 11.70
N HIS A 245 -15.86 3.16 10.83
CA HIS A 245 -16.11 3.86 9.55
C HIS A 245 -15.68 3.03 8.34
N PRO A 246 -16.25 1.82 8.11
CA PRO A 246 -15.79 0.88 7.08
C PRO A 246 -15.96 1.39 5.64
N LYS A 247 -16.77 2.44 5.43
CA LYS A 247 -16.97 3.08 4.12
C LYS A 247 -15.96 4.20 3.83
N THR A 248 -15.20 4.62 4.84
CA THR A 248 -14.17 5.66 4.72
C THR A 248 -12.82 5.01 4.50
N THR A 249 -12.11 5.41 3.45
CA THR A 249 -10.74 4.95 3.20
C THR A 249 -9.76 5.76 4.02
N PHE A 250 -8.95 5.07 4.84
CA PHE A 250 -7.89 5.68 5.64
C PHE A 250 -6.52 5.28 5.11
N ILE A 251 -5.66 6.27 4.90
CA ILE A 251 -4.25 6.13 4.58
C ILE A 251 -3.49 6.47 5.86
N ASN A 252 -3.02 5.46 6.56
CA ASN A 252 -2.31 5.62 7.81
C ASN A 252 -0.85 5.90 7.50
N THR A 253 -0.42 7.13 7.82
CA THR A 253 0.90 7.63 7.41
C THR A 253 2.03 6.85 8.06
N HIS A 254 3.23 6.98 7.54
CA HIS A 254 4.44 6.43 8.15
C HIS A 254 4.33 4.93 8.41
N PHE A 255 3.83 4.19 7.43
CA PHE A 255 3.65 2.75 7.52
C PHE A 255 2.76 2.32 8.68
N GLY A 256 1.56 2.92 8.78
CA GLY A 256 0.62 2.62 9.87
C GLY A 256 1.00 3.25 11.21
N ASN A 257 1.82 4.30 11.20
CA ASN A 257 2.45 4.92 12.37
C ASN A 257 3.30 3.93 13.20
N ASN A 258 3.68 2.77 12.64
CA ASN A 258 4.29 1.65 13.38
C ASN A 258 5.25 0.80 12.53
N ALA A 259 6.11 1.45 11.73
CA ALA A 259 7.09 0.79 10.86
C ALA A 259 8.08 -0.13 11.60
N GLU A 260 8.24 0.03 12.92
CA GLU A 260 9.08 -0.83 13.76
C GLU A 260 8.48 -2.22 14.01
N ASP A 261 7.15 -2.38 13.88
CA ASP A 261 6.44 -3.64 14.11
C ASP A 261 5.49 -3.95 12.93
N LEU A 262 6.09 -4.53 11.89
CA LEU A 262 5.38 -4.92 10.67
C LEU A 262 4.33 -6.02 10.90
N ALA A 263 4.48 -6.83 11.94
CA ALA A 263 3.49 -7.86 12.26
C ALA A 263 2.20 -7.22 12.80
N SER A 264 2.31 -6.21 13.67
CA SER A 264 1.17 -5.43 14.13
C SER A 264 0.52 -4.67 12.98
N VAL A 265 1.29 -4.03 12.08
CA VAL A 265 0.70 -3.36 10.90
C VAL A 265 -0.04 -4.36 10.01
N ALA A 266 0.53 -5.55 9.78
CA ALA A 266 -0.07 -6.62 8.99
C ALA A 266 -1.42 -7.08 9.58
N ASP A 267 -1.49 -7.31 10.90
CA ASP A 267 -2.73 -7.66 11.61
C ASP A 267 -3.84 -6.62 11.36
N LYS A 268 -3.49 -5.32 11.37
CA LYS A 268 -4.46 -4.25 11.12
C LYS A 268 -4.90 -4.19 9.66
N LEU A 269 -3.99 -4.40 8.71
CA LEU A 269 -4.35 -4.48 7.29
C LEU A 269 -5.24 -5.69 6.97
N ASP A 270 -4.99 -6.84 7.61
CA ASP A 270 -5.84 -8.04 7.48
C ASP A 270 -7.24 -7.78 8.07
N LYS A 271 -7.32 -7.06 9.19
CA LYS A 271 -8.57 -6.78 9.89
C LYS A 271 -9.41 -5.67 9.27
N TYR A 272 -8.79 -4.68 8.64
CA TYR A 272 -9.47 -3.46 8.18
C TYR A 272 -9.34 -3.25 6.67
N PRO A 273 -10.32 -3.75 5.87
CA PRO A 273 -10.33 -3.59 4.42
C PRO A 273 -10.37 -2.15 3.92
N ASN A 274 -10.53 -1.15 4.78
CA ASN A 274 -10.52 0.27 4.46
C ASN A 274 -9.24 1.00 4.92
N MET A 275 -8.24 0.29 5.46
CA MET A 275 -6.95 0.83 5.88
C MET A 275 -5.82 0.62 4.85
N TYR A 276 -5.12 1.67 4.48
CA TYR A 276 -3.94 1.66 3.63
C TYR A 276 -2.76 2.22 4.42
N VAL A 277 -1.55 2.00 3.91
CA VAL A 277 -0.33 2.61 4.44
C VAL A 277 0.47 3.25 3.31
N ASP A 278 1.28 4.24 3.66
CA ASP A 278 2.35 4.77 2.82
C ASP A 278 3.72 4.45 3.46
N ILE A 279 4.80 4.73 2.75
CA ILE A 279 6.19 4.39 3.16
C ILE A 279 6.98 5.61 3.63
N ASP A 280 6.32 6.75 3.73
CA ASP A 280 6.95 8.05 3.85
C ASP A 280 7.73 8.21 5.16
N ALA A 281 8.93 8.78 5.05
CA ALA A 281 9.94 8.90 6.10
C ALA A 281 10.27 7.58 6.85
N ARG A 282 9.94 6.40 6.30
CA ARG A 282 10.09 5.11 7.00
C ARG A 282 11.00 4.07 6.35
N ILE A 283 11.72 4.45 5.30
CA ILE A 283 12.70 3.51 4.71
C ILE A 283 13.85 3.19 5.65
N SER A 284 14.10 4.01 6.69
CA SER A 284 15.11 3.71 7.70
C SER A 284 14.72 2.51 8.59
N GLU A 285 13.44 2.36 8.93
CA GLU A 285 12.91 1.19 9.64
C GLU A 285 12.66 0.01 8.70
N LEU A 286 12.13 0.25 7.50
CA LEU A 286 11.81 -0.82 6.55
C LEU A 286 13.08 -1.46 5.99
N GLY A 287 14.06 -0.64 5.62
CA GLY A 287 15.30 -1.09 5.01
C GLY A 287 16.34 -1.67 5.97
N ARG A 288 16.19 -1.47 7.30
CA ARG A 288 16.97 -2.21 8.31
C ARG A 288 16.39 -3.60 8.64
N GLN A 289 15.23 -3.95 8.06
CA GLN A 289 14.60 -5.28 8.17
C GLN A 289 14.18 -5.86 6.80
N PRO A 290 15.10 -5.89 5.81
CA PRO A 290 14.77 -6.00 4.40
C PRO A 290 13.97 -7.26 4.02
N TYR A 291 14.26 -8.41 4.65
CA TYR A 291 13.53 -9.65 4.36
C TYR A 291 12.07 -9.61 4.79
N THR A 292 11.79 -9.03 5.96
CA THR A 292 10.43 -8.90 6.49
C THR A 292 9.67 -7.83 5.71
N ALA A 293 10.30 -6.67 5.46
CA ALA A 293 9.73 -5.61 4.63
C ALA A 293 9.38 -6.15 3.23
N ARG A 294 10.30 -6.85 2.56
CA ARG A 294 10.04 -7.43 1.25
C ARG A 294 8.83 -8.38 1.26
N LYS A 295 8.76 -9.32 2.21
CA LYS A 295 7.62 -10.24 2.35
C LYS A 295 6.30 -9.49 2.58
N PHE A 296 6.34 -8.43 3.38
CA PHE A 296 5.19 -7.57 3.62
C PHE A 296 4.72 -6.90 2.34
N PHE A 297 5.63 -6.27 1.58
CA PHE A 297 5.29 -5.60 0.32
C PHE A 297 4.71 -6.57 -0.70
N LEU A 298 5.19 -7.81 -0.78
CA LEU A 298 4.60 -8.82 -1.66
C LEU A 298 3.17 -9.20 -1.25
N LYS A 299 2.92 -9.40 0.05
CA LYS A 299 1.60 -9.80 0.58
C LYS A 299 0.58 -8.68 0.46
N TYR A 300 0.97 -7.44 0.80
CA TYR A 300 0.08 -6.28 0.89
C TYR A 300 0.29 -5.28 -0.26
N GLN A 301 0.78 -5.75 -1.40
CA GLN A 301 1.15 -4.92 -2.56
C GLN A 301 0.02 -3.98 -3.02
N ASP A 302 -1.25 -4.35 -2.80
CA ASP A 302 -2.41 -3.55 -3.17
C ASP A 302 -2.82 -2.56 -2.07
N ARG A 303 -2.09 -2.42 -0.96
CA ARG A 303 -2.45 -1.56 0.19
C ARG A 303 -1.36 -0.58 0.62
N ILE A 304 -0.25 -0.56 -0.13
CA ILE A 304 0.93 0.26 0.16
C ILE A 304 1.08 1.33 -0.91
N MET A 305 1.26 2.59 -0.50
CA MET A 305 1.46 3.71 -1.40
C MET A 305 2.85 4.31 -1.23
N PHE A 306 3.36 4.88 -2.31
CA PHE A 306 4.59 5.64 -2.28
C PHE A 306 4.37 7.01 -1.60
N GLY A 307 5.32 7.40 -0.77
CA GLY A 307 5.40 8.75 -0.22
C GLY A 307 6.79 9.02 0.33
N THR A 308 7.20 10.30 0.40
CA THR A 308 8.53 10.65 0.92
C THR A 308 8.51 11.47 2.21
N ASP A 309 7.42 12.21 2.47
CA ASP A 309 7.33 13.23 3.52
C ASP A 309 8.42 14.29 3.38
N THR A 310 8.72 14.61 2.13
CA THR A 310 9.67 15.67 1.77
C THR A 310 9.10 16.47 0.63
N THR A 311 9.26 17.80 0.65
CA THR A 311 9.00 18.58 -0.57
C THR A 311 9.82 18.03 -1.73
N PRO A 312 9.33 18.14 -2.98
CA PRO A 312 9.94 17.46 -4.11
C PRO A 312 11.44 17.74 -4.21
N ARG A 313 12.22 16.66 -4.12
CA ARG A 313 13.68 16.67 -4.14
C ARG A 313 14.18 15.38 -4.77
N ARG A 314 14.83 15.46 -5.91
CA ARG A 314 15.23 14.27 -6.69
C ARG A 314 16.12 13.31 -5.90
N GLU A 315 17.03 13.83 -5.07
CA GLU A 315 17.93 13.00 -4.28
C GLU A 315 17.15 12.13 -3.30
N ALA A 316 16.06 12.66 -2.74
CA ALA A 316 15.21 11.89 -1.85
C ALA A 316 14.57 10.72 -2.59
N TYR A 317 13.89 11.02 -3.69
CA TYR A 317 13.23 10.04 -4.54
C TYR A 317 14.19 8.93 -4.99
N ARG A 318 15.41 9.28 -5.41
CA ARG A 318 16.41 8.29 -5.87
C ARG A 318 16.84 7.32 -4.77
N VAL A 319 16.89 7.75 -3.51
CA VAL A 319 17.15 6.85 -2.38
C VAL A 319 15.97 5.90 -2.16
N TYR A 320 14.73 6.38 -2.29
CA TYR A 320 13.55 5.50 -2.25
C TYR A 320 13.54 4.50 -3.41
N TYR A 321 13.90 4.92 -4.62
CA TYR A 321 13.97 4.02 -5.78
C TYR A 321 15.07 2.96 -5.60
N ARG A 322 16.24 3.37 -5.10
CA ARG A 322 17.30 2.43 -4.72
C ARG A 322 16.82 1.41 -3.70
N PHE A 323 16.11 1.87 -2.66
CA PHE A 323 15.51 1.00 -1.66
C PHE A 323 14.50 0.00 -2.27
N LEU A 324 13.60 0.44 -3.14
CA LEU A 324 12.52 -0.41 -3.65
C LEU A 324 12.97 -1.34 -4.79
N GLU A 325 13.81 -0.85 -5.70
CA GLU A 325 14.09 -1.51 -6.99
C GLU A 325 15.36 -2.37 -7.01
N THR A 326 16.26 -2.19 -6.04
CA THR A 326 17.57 -2.85 -6.08
C THR A 326 17.79 -3.81 -4.91
N ASP A 327 18.78 -4.66 -5.08
CA ASP A 327 19.35 -5.57 -4.09
C ASP A 327 20.58 -4.95 -3.41
N ASP A 328 20.73 -3.63 -3.44
CA ASP A 328 21.89 -2.93 -2.89
C ASP A 328 21.99 -3.13 -1.38
N GLU A 329 23.22 -3.34 -0.92
CA GLU A 329 23.49 -3.62 0.49
C GLU A 329 24.17 -2.44 1.17
N TYR A 330 23.73 -2.18 2.41
CA TYR A 330 24.39 -1.32 3.37
C TYR A 330 24.69 0.11 2.86
N PHE A 331 23.63 0.86 2.55
CA PHE A 331 23.74 2.27 2.15
C PHE A 331 23.05 3.24 3.10
N ASP A 332 23.57 4.47 3.15
CA ASP A 332 22.98 5.54 3.94
C ASP A 332 21.69 6.06 3.28
N CYS A 333 20.62 6.16 4.05
CA CYS A 333 19.33 6.69 3.60
C CYS A 333 19.06 8.13 4.05
N SER A 334 20.00 8.80 4.73
CA SER A 334 19.80 10.13 5.31
C SER A 334 19.40 11.20 4.29
N ALA A 335 19.85 11.09 3.03
CA ALA A 335 19.44 11.98 1.94
C ALA A 335 17.97 11.85 1.51
N SER A 336 17.31 10.74 1.89
CA SER A 336 15.86 10.55 1.66
C SER A 336 14.99 11.52 2.46
N HIS A 337 15.46 11.94 3.63
CA HIS A 337 14.71 12.78 4.55
C HIS A 337 15.71 13.55 5.42
N HIS A 338 16.08 13.00 6.58
CA HIS A 338 17.22 13.43 7.40
C HIS A 338 17.77 12.22 8.17
N ARG A 339 18.82 12.44 8.97
CA ARG A 339 19.43 11.39 9.79
C ARG A 339 18.48 10.93 10.90
N GLN A 340 17.95 9.72 10.73
CA GLN A 340 17.02 9.06 11.65
C GLN A 340 17.70 8.07 12.61
N GLY A 341 19.02 7.93 12.49
CA GLY A 341 19.85 6.99 13.26
C GLY A 341 21.26 6.88 12.69
N PHE A 342 22.06 5.96 13.23
CA PHE A 342 23.39 5.61 12.69
C PHE A 342 23.40 4.28 11.94
N TRP A 343 22.26 3.87 11.40
CA TRP A 343 22.16 2.64 10.63
C TRP A 343 22.06 2.94 9.15
N ASN A 344 22.73 2.09 8.38
CA ASN A 344 22.50 1.95 6.95
C ASN A 344 21.37 0.95 6.70
N ILE A 345 20.83 0.98 5.49
CA ILE A 345 19.73 0.12 5.06
C ILE A 345 20.10 -0.71 3.84
N TYR A 346 19.19 -1.60 3.45
CA TYR A 346 19.31 -2.51 2.33
C TYR A 346 18.11 -2.34 1.39
N GLY A 347 18.34 -2.55 0.10
CA GLY A 347 17.29 -2.61 -0.90
C GLY A 347 16.44 -3.87 -0.73
N ILE A 348 15.18 -3.81 -1.14
CA ILE A 348 14.21 -4.90 -1.01
C ILE A 348 13.83 -5.55 -2.35
N PHE A 349 14.42 -5.10 -3.46
CA PHE A 349 14.34 -5.72 -4.78
C PHE A 349 12.93 -6.24 -5.14
N LEU A 350 11.99 -5.30 -5.24
CA LEU A 350 10.60 -5.61 -5.53
C LEU A 350 10.39 -5.97 -7.01
N PRO A 351 9.51 -6.94 -7.32
CA PRO A 351 9.11 -7.23 -8.70
C PRO A 351 8.40 -6.04 -9.37
N ARG A 352 8.45 -5.99 -10.70
CA ARG A 352 7.89 -4.88 -11.51
C ARG A 352 6.40 -4.65 -11.21
N GLU A 353 5.63 -5.72 -11.10
CA GLU A 353 4.19 -5.68 -10.82
C GLU A 353 3.87 -5.06 -9.44
N VAL A 354 4.74 -5.26 -8.45
CA VAL A 354 4.58 -4.65 -7.12
C VAL A 354 5.02 -3.18 -7.15
N LEU A 355 6.11 -2.87 -7.87
CA LEU A 355 6.58 -1.50 -8.04
C LEU A 355 5.54 -0.60 -8.71
N GLU A 356 4.88 -1.08 -9.77
CA GLU A 356 3.83 -0.32 -10.45
C GLU A 356 2.67 0.03 -9.50
N LYS A 357 2.30 -0.93 -8.63
CA LYS A 357 1.24 -0.74 -7.63
C LYS A 357 1.61 0.30 -6.58
N VAL A 358 2.79 0.14 -5.97
CA VAL A 358 3.29 1.03 -4.93
C VAL A 358 3.50 2.44 -5.47
N TYR A 359 4.10 2.57 -6.65
CA TYR A 359 4.39 3.87 -7.25
C TYR A 359 3.15 4.60 -7.76
N ARG A 360 2.11 3.88 -8.21
CA ARG A 360 1.06 4.54 -9.00
C ARG A 360 -0.34 3.98 -8.81
N THR A 361 -0.57 2.71 -9.14
CA THR A 361 -1.96 2.25 -9.35
C THR A 361 -2.76 2.21 -8.05
N ASN A 362 -2.12 1.97 -6.90
CA ASN A 362 -2.79 2.07 -5.61
C ASN A 362 -3.28 3.48 -5.32
N ALA A 363 -2.44 4.49 -5.57
CA ALA A 363 -2.78 5.89 -5.42
C ALA A 363 -3.89 6.32 -6.40
N GLU A 364 -3.78 5.93 -7.68
CA GLU A 364 -4.80 6.22 -8.70
C GLU A 364 -6.17 5.65 -8.30
N ARG A 365 -6.20 4.42 -7.75
CA ARG A 365 -7.42 3.81 -7.26
C ARG A 365 -8.03 4.59 -6.09
N VAL A 366 -7.23 4.96 -5.10
CA VAL A 366 -7.72 5.62 -3.89
C VAL A 366 -8.13 7.08 -4.15
N LEU A 367 -7.43 7.78 -5.04
CA LEU A 367 -7.69 9.20 -5.35
C LEU A 367 -8.81 9.41 -6.37
N TYR A 368 -8.93 8.50 -7.34
CA TYR A 368 -9.82 8.67 -8.49
C TYR A 368 -10.89 7.58 -8.62
N GLY A 369 -10.91 6.59 -7.73
CA GLY A 369 -11.82 5.45 -7.83
C GLY A 369 -11.53 4.55 -9.04
N ILE A 370 -10.31 4.64 -9.61
CA ILE A 370 -9.89 3.82 -10.76
C ILE A 370 -9.62 2.41 -10.26
N LYS A 371 -10.59 1.52 -10.47
CA LYS A 371 -10.44 0.10 -10.13
C LYS A 371 -9.37 -0.56 -11.01
N SER A 372 -8.51 -1.41 -10.42
CA SER A 372 -7.57 -2.23 -11.19
C SER A 372 -8.32 -3.24 -12.07
N GLU A 373 -7.67 -3.79 -13.11
CA GLU A 373 -8.22 -4.92 -13.87
C GLU A 373 -8.59 -6.11 -12.97
N ASP A 374 -7.76 -6.38 -11.97
CA ASP A 374 -7.97 -7.47 -11.02
C ASP A 374 -9.14 -7.21 -10.07
N GLU A 375 -9.40 -5.95 -9.70
CA GLU A 375 -10.58 -5.57 -8.90
C GLU A 375 -11.86 -5.51 -9.75
N LYS A 376 -11.77 -5.09 -11.01
CA LYS A 376 -12.89 -5.20 -11.95
C LYS A 376 -13.27 -6.67 -12.18
N LYS A 377 -12.28 -7.58 -12.17
CA LYS A 377 -12.48 -9.03 -12.24
C LYS A 377 -12.94 -9.64 -10.92
N ALA A 378 -12.39 -9.22 -9.78
CA ALA A 378 -12.71 -9.75 -8.44
C ALA A 378 -14.05 -9.25 -7.88
N MET A 379 -14.55 -8.09 -8.34
CA MET A 379 -15.85 -7.53 -7.91
C MET A 379 -17.03 -7.95 -8.78
N ALA A 380 -16.83 -8.78 -9.80
CA ALA A 380 -17.94 -9.41 -10.53
C ALA A 380 -18.10 -10.85 -10.00
N PRO A 381 -19.05 -11.13 -9.10
CA PRO A 381 -19.45 -12.50 -8.85
C PRO A 381 -20.06 -13.05 -10.15
N ARG A 382 -19.36 -13.99 -10.78
CA ARG A 382 -19.94 -14.84 -11.81
C ARG A 382 -20.41 -16.11 -11.15
N GLU A 383 -21.64 -16.05 -10.67
CA GLU A 383 -22.31 -17.18 -10.06
C GLU A 383 -23.04 -17.97 -11.15
N LEU A 384 -22.58 -19.19 -11.43
CA LEU A 384 -23.38 -20.16 -12.16
C LEU A 384 -24.29 -20.86 -11.15
N HIS A 385 -25.58 -20.53 -11.16
CA HIS A 385 -26.58 -21.27 -10.39
C HIS A 385 -26.83 -22.64 -11.03
N VAL A 386 -26.10 -23.64 -10.54
CA VAL A 386 -26.25 -25.03 -10.98
C VAL A 386 -27.64 -25.54 -10.61
N LYS A 387 -28.37 -26.09 -11.58
CA LYS A 387 -29.74 -26.57 -11.37
C LYS A 387 -29.75 -28.02 -10.88
N PRO A 388 -30.69 -28.36 -9.97
CA PRO A 388 -30.87 -29.75 -9.54
C PRO A 388 -31.47 -30.60 -10.66
N THR A 389 -31.15 -31.89 -10.65
CA THR A 389 -31.73 -32.91 -11.53
C THR A 389 -31.82 -34.27 -10.83
N GLU A 390 -32.61 -35.18 -11.40
CA GLU A 390 -32.61 -36.60 -11.02
C GLU A 390 -31.32 -37.26 -11.52
N ASP A 391 -30.85 -38.30 -10.82
CA ASP A 391 -29.68 -39.08 -11.26
C ASP A 391 -29.89 -39.67 -12.65
N PHE A 392 -28.81 -39.72 -13.43
CA PHE A 392 -28.83 -40.28 -14.78
C PHE A 392 -27.47 -40.88 -15.15
N GLU A 393 -27.49 -41.76 -16.14
CA GLU A 393 -26.27 -42.39 -16.66
C GLU A 393 -25.49 -41.42 -17.55
N LEU A 394 -24.19 -41.31 -17.33
CA LEU A 394 -23.30 -40.48 -18.13
C LEU A 394 -22.81 -41.28 -19.34
N THR A 395 -23.19 -40.83 -20.53
CA THR A 395 -22.83 -41.45 -21.82
C THR A 395 -21.66 -40.74 -22.51
N GLY A 396 -21.22 -39.58 -22.00
CA GLY A 396 -20.14 -38.77 -22.57
C GLY A 396 -20.52 -37.94 -23.81
N ASP A 397 -21.61 -38.28 -24.51
CA ASP A 397 -22.06 -37.61 -25.74
C ASP A 397 -23.09 -36.48 -25.51
N GLY A 398 -23.45 -36.22 -24.25
CA GLY A 398 -24.42 -35.18 -23.89
C GLY A 398 -25.87 -35.48 -24.30
N SER A 399 -26.21 -36.70 -24.74
CA SER A 399 -27.54 -37.07 -25.23
C SER A 399 -28.62 -37.19 -24.15
N ALA A 400 -28.23 -37.27 -22.88
CA ALA A 400 -29.16 -37.38 -21.76
C ALA A 400 -30.12 -36.17 -21.68
N LYS A 401 -31.43 -36.45 -21.64
CA LYS A 401 -32.51 -35.42 -21.61
C LYS A 401 -32.36 -34.39 -20.48
N GLN A 402 -31.69 -34.76 -19.39
CA GLN A 402 -31.44 -33.92 -18.21
C GLN A 402 -30.65 -32.67 -18.59
N TRP A 403 -29.74 -32.75 -19.57
CA TRP A 403 -28.96 -31.61 -20.04
C TRP A 403 -29.80 -30.48 -20.64
N ALA A 404 -31.06 -30.72 -20.99
CA ALA A 404 -31.99 -29.67 -21.39
C ALA A 404 -32.34 -28.70 -20.24
N LYS A 405 -32.06 -29.06 -18.98
CA LYS A 405 -32.27 -28.18 -17.82
C LYS A 405 -31.19 -27.11 -17.70
N ALA A 406 -29.98 -27.36 -18.20
CA ALA A 406 -28.83 -26.45 -18.13
C ALA A 406 -28.55 -25.81 -19.48
N GLU A 407 -28.22 -24.53 -19.46
CA GLU A 407 -27.71 -23.81 -20.63
C GLU A 407 -26.20 -24.01 -20.75
N TRP A 408 -25.68 -23.89 -21.96
CA TRP A 408 -24.24 -23.85 -22.19
C TRP A 408 -23.66 -22.53 -21.66
N GLU A 409 -22.71 -22.63 -20.75
CA GLU A 409 -21.94 -21.50 -20.22
C GLU A 409 -20.56 -21.46 -20.89
N PRO A 410 -20.18 -20.39 -21.59
CA PRO A 410 -18.87 -20.28 -22.22
C PRO A 410 -17.76 -20.12 -21.17
N LEU A 411 -16.66 -20.87 -21.29
CA LEU A 411 -15.47 -20.68 -20.47
C LEU A 411 -14.59 -19.57 -21.05
N HIS A 412 -14.01 -18.76 -20.14
CA HIS A 412 -13.17 -17.64 -20.52
C HIS A 412 -11.72 -18.04 -20.78
N LYS A 413 -11.16 -17.48 -21.84
CA LYS A 413 -9.73 -17.62 -22.15
C LYS A 413 -8.90 -16.91 -21.09
N ARG A 414 -7.87 -17.59 -20.58
CA ARG A 414 -6.95 -17.02 -19.58
C ARG A 414 -6.07 -15.90 -20.14
N THR A 415 -5.91 -15.80 -21.47
CA THR A 415 -5.09 -14.78 -22.13
C THR A 415 -5.88 -14.06 -23.24
N ALA A 416 -5.67 -12.75 -23.37
CA ALA A 416 -6.38 -11.91 -24.35
C ALA A 416 -5.96 -12.16 -25.82
N ASN A 417 -4.81 -12.80 -26.04
CA ASN A 417 -4.25 -13.12 -27.36
C ASN A 417 -4.51 -14.58 -27.79
N GLY A 418 -5.51 -15.24 -27.21
CA GLY A 418 -5.76 -16.67 -27.42
C GLY A 418 -6.26 -17.03 -28.83
N LEU A 419 -6.04 -18.29 -29.23
CA LEU A 419 -6.55 -18.90 -30.46
C LEU A 419 -8.09 -18.81 -30.53
N PRO A 420 -8.74 -18.84 -31.72
CA PRO A 420 -10.17 -18.60 -31.88
C PRO A 420 -11.08 -19.73 -31.38
N TYR A 421 -10.55 -20.66 -30.60
CA TYR A 421 -11.28 -21.81 -30.09
C TYR A 421 -12.29 -21.45 -29.01
N GLU A 422 -13.35 -22.24 -28.93
CA GLU A 422 -14.39 -22.10 -27.92
C GLU A 422 -14.32 -23.29 -26.96
N THR A 423 -14.63 -23.00 -25.70
CA THR A 423 -14.89 -24.00 -24.67
C THR A 423 -16.14 -23.57 -23.94
N LYS A 424 -17.04 -24.51 -23.66
CA LYS A 424 -18.29 -24.26 -22.95
C LYS A 424 -18.62 -25.46 -22.07
N VAL A 425 -19.42 -25.21 -21.04
CA VAL A 425 -19.78 -26.20 -20.02
C VAL A 425 -21.29 -26.19 -19.72
N LYS A 426 -21.85 -27.35 -19.40
CA LYS A 426 -23.12 -27.47 -18.67
C LYS A 426 -22.84 -28.14 -17.34
N VAL A 427 -23.52 -27.68 -16.30
CA VAL A 427 -23.41 -28.25 -14.95
C VAL A 427 -24.80 -28.51 -14.40
N LEU A 428 -24.99 -29.70 -13.84
CA LEU A 428 -26.16 -30.11 -13.08
C LEU A 428 -25.72 -30.78 -11.79
N TYR A 429 -26.59 -30.86 -10.79
CA TYR A 429 -26.30 -31.63 -9.58
C TYR A 429 -27.48 -32.49 -9.14
N SER A 430 -27.20 -33.53 -8.39
CA SER A 430 -28.18 -34.43 -7.77
C SER A 430 -27.72 -34.81 -6.36
N LYS A 431 -28.42 -35.77 -5.74
CA LYS A 431 -27.99 -36.36 -4.47
C LYS A 431 -26.74 -37.23 -4.61
N LYS A 432 -26.45 -37.79 -5.79
CA LYS A 432 -25.27 -38.64 -6.02
C LYS A 432 -24.02 -37.86 -6.38
N GLY A 433 -24.17 -36.65 -6.93
CA GLY A 433 -23.01 -35.83 -7.30
C GLY A 433 -23.31 -34.72 -8.28
N LEU A 434 -22.21 -34.08 -8.70
CA LEU A 434 -22.14 -33.05 -9.73
C LEU A 434 -21.94 -33.72 -11.09
N TYR A 435 -22.72 -33.29 -12.09
CA TYR A 435 -22.56 -33.71 -13.47
C TYR A 435 -22.03 -32.53 -14.27
N VAL A 436 -20.94 -32.75 -15.00
CA VAL A 436 -20.29 -31.72 -15.82
C VAL A 436 -20.21 -32.25 -17.26
N LEU A 437 -20.70 -31.47 -18.22
CA LEU A 437 -20.56 -31.74 -19.64
C LEU A 437 -19.76 -30.61 -20.27
N MET A 438 -18.64 -30.93 -20.90
CA MET A 438 -17.75 -29.96 -21.53
C MET A 438 -17.67 -30.19 -23.04
N ASP A 439 -17.60 -29.09 -23.78
CA ASP A 439 -17.42 -29.09 -25.24
C ASP A 439 -16.34 -28.06 -25.58
N ALA A 440 -15.34 -28.46 -26.34
CA ALA A 440 -14.26 -27.58 -26.78
C ALA A 440 -13.81 -27.91 -28.20
N THR A 441 -13.28 -26.90 -28.87
CA THR A 441 -12.64 -27.04 -30.18
C THR A 441 -11.13 -26.88 -30.04
N ASP A 442 -10.34 -27.66 -30.76
CA ASP A 442 -8.93 -27.35 -31.01
C ASP A 442 -8.55 -27.79 -32.44
N LYS A 443 -7.46 -27.24 -32.98
CA LYS A 443 -6.91 -27.63 -34.29
C LYS A 443 -6.17 -28.97 -34.22
N LYS A 444 -5.53 -29.27 -33.10
CA LYS A 444 -4.79 -30.52 -32.89
C LYS A 444 -4.91 -30.93 -31.43
N LEU A 445 -5.40 -32.14 -31.20
CA LEU A 445 -5.38 -32.77 -29.89
C LEU A 445 -4.09 -33.61 -29.75
N THR A 446 -3.42 -33.42 -28.64
CA THR A 446 -2.24 -34.16 -28.16
C THR A 446 -2.74 -35.08 -27.06
N THR A 447 -2.72 -36.39 -27.33
CA THR A 447 -3.26 -37.43 -26.42
C THR A 447 -2.41 -38.69 -26.51
N THR A 448 -1.15 -38.61 -26.08
CA THR A 448 -0.22 -39.76 -26.08
C THR A 448 -0.27 -40.57 -24.79
N LEU A 449 -0.86 -40.02 -23.71
CA LEU A 449 -1.09 -40.73 -22.45
C LEU A 449 -2.27 -41.70 -22.59
N THR A 450 -2.04 -42.99 -22.29
CA THR A 450 -2.99 -44.09 -22.57
C THR A 450 -3.52 -44.82 -21.33
N GLU A 451 -3.05 -44.43 -20.14
CA GLU A 451 -3.44 -45.01 -18.85
C GLU A 451 -4.02 -43.93 -17.91
N ASP A 452 -4.85 -44.34 -16.96
CA ASP A 452 -5.39 -43.46 -15.92
C ASP A 452 -4.30 -43.10 -14.90
N ASN A 453 -4.49 -41.97 -14.20
CA ASN A 453 -3.59 -41.42 -13.19
C ASN A 453 -2.20 -40.97 -13.71
N LEU A 454 -2.05 -40.87 -15.03
CA LEU A 454 -0.89 -40.20 -15.64
C LEU A 454 -1.04 -38.67 -15.53
N HIS A 455 0.05 -37.94 -15.78
CA HIS A 455 0.10 -36.48 -15.68
C HIS A 455 -0.64 -35.80 -16.86
N LEU A 456 -1.98 -35.90 -16.89
CA LEU A 456 -2.80 -35.49 -18.02
C LEU A 456 -2.68 -33.99 -18.34
N TRP A 457 -2.46 -33.14 -17.33
CA TRP A 457 -2.12 -31.70 -17.46
C TRP A 457 -0.91 -31.38 -18.36
N THR A 458 -0.12 -32.37 -18.77
CA THR A 458 0.99 -32.19 -19.73
C THR A 458 0.55 -32.28 -21.19
N GLU A 459 -0.71 -32.64 -21.45
CA GLU A 459 -1.33 -32.79 -22.76
C GLU A 459 -2.69 -32.05 -22.83
N ASP A 460 -3.48 -32.28 -23.88
CA ASP A 460 -4.82 -31.68 -23.98
C ASP A 460 -5.79 -32.40 -23.04
N VAL A 461 -6.44 -31.65 -22.15
CA VAL A 461 -7.25 -32.19 -21.04
C VAL A 461 -8.37 -31.22 -20.65
N PHE A 462 -9.46 -31.76 -20.09
CA PHE A 462 -10.45 -30.98 -19.34
C PHE A 462 -10.23 -31.13 -17.85
N GLU A 463 -10.26 -30.02 -17.11
CA GLU A 463 -10.03 -29.99 -15.65
C GLU A 463 -11.26 -29.40 -14.94
N VAL A 464 -11.74 -30.06 -13.89
CA VAL A 464 -12.80 -29.56 -13.00
C VAL A 464 -12.24 -29.41 -11.59
N PHE A 465 -12.32 -28.18 -11.08
CA PHE A 465 -11.90 -27.80 -9.73
C PHE A 465 -13.12 -27.69 -8.82
N VAL A 466 -13.18 -28.50 -7.76
CA VAL A 466 -14.28 -28.51 -6.81
C VAL A 466 -13.75 -28.13 -5.43
N TRP A 467 -14.18 -26.97 -4.93
CA TRP A 467 -13.80 -26.46 -3.62
C TRP A 467 -15.04 -26.06 -2.80
N PRO A 468 -15.69 -27.01 -2.12
CA PRO A 468 -16.98 -26.76 -1.45
C PRO A 468 -16.87 -25.81 -0.23
N ASP A 469 -15.69 -25.70 0.37
CA ASP A 469 -15.42 -24.84 1.52
C ASP A 469 -14.01 -24.25 1.43
N GLU A 470 -13.93 -22.97 1.06
CA GLU A 470 -12.65 -22.25 0.87
C GLU A 470 -11.84 -22.05 2.15
N ARG A 471 -12.38 -22.41 3.32
CA ARG A 471 -11.65 -22.41 4.59
C ARG A 471 -10.67 -23.57 4.70
N ASP A 472 -10.92 -24.67 4.02
CA ASP A 472 -9.99 -25.79 3.92
C ASP A 472 -9.04 -25.51 2.74
N PRO A 473 -7.71 -25.41 2.94
CA PRO A 473 -6.78 -25.04 1.86
C PRO A 473 -6.53 -26.17 0.86
N VAL A 474 -7.49 -27.07 0.63
CA VAL A 474 -7.41 -28.19 -0.32
C VAL A 474 -8.67 -28.21 -1.17
N TYR A 475 -8.50 -28.35 -2.49
CA TYR A 475 -9.59 -28.60 -3.43
C TYR A 475 -9.41 -29.94 -4.12
N PHE A 476 -10.52 -30.49 -4.62
CA PHE A 476 -10.53 -31.66 -5.49
C PHE A 476 -10.41 -31.22 -6.94
N GLU A 477 -9.55 -31.88 -7.70
CA GLU A 477 -9.35 -31.65 -9.12
C GLU A 477 -9.57 -32.97 -9.87
N TYR A 478 -10.37 -32.88 -10.92
CA TYR A 478 -10.68 -33.99 -11.80
C TYR A 478 -10.27 -33.64 -13.21
N GLU A 479 -9.30 -34.39 -13.75
CA GLU A 479 -8.85 -34.24 -15.11
C GLU A 479 -9.36 -35.40 -15.98
N ILE A 480 -9.80 -35.09 -17.20
CA ILE A 480 -10.20 -36.09 -18.19
C ILE A 480 -9.64 -35.75 -19.58
N SER A 481 -8.94 -36.70 -20.19
CA SER A 481 -8.38 -36.55 -21.54
C SER A 481 -9.44 -36.74 -22.64
N PRO A 482 -9.20 -36.26 -23.87
CA PRO A 482 -10.08 -36.53 -25.01
C PRO A 482 -10.27 -38.02 -25.34
N THR A 483 -9.40 -38.90 -24.84
CA THR A 483 -9.50 -40.36 -25.01
C THR A 483 -10.13 -41.07 -23.80
N GLY A 484 -10.65 -40.29 -22.83
CA GLY A 484 -11.33 -40.82 -21.65
C GLY A 484 -10.40 -41.40 -20.60
N LYS A 485 -9.18 -40.85 -20.46
CA LYS A 485 -8.27 -41.17 -19.36
C LYS A 485 -8.46 -40.18 -18.24
N GLU A 486 -8.41 -40.64 -17.00
CA GLU A 486 -8.81 -39.86 -15.84
C GLU A 486 -7.66 -39.66 -14.84
N LEU A 487 -7.63 -38.51 -14.19
CA LEU A 487 -6.75 -38.21 -13.07
C LEU A 487 -7.52 -37.45 -11.98
N PRO A 488 -7.93 -38.11 -10.90
CA PRO A 488 -8.51 -37.47 -9.73
C PRO A 488 -7.45 -37.20 -8.65
N ILE A 489 -7.29 -35.93 -8.25
CA ILE A 489 -6.26 -35.51 -7.28
C ILE A 489 -6.81 -34.52 -6.26
N LEU A 490 -6.15 -34.47 -5.09
CA LEU A 490 -6.33 -33.39 -4.11
C LEU A 490 -5.14 -32.45 -4.20
N VAL A 491 -5.43 -31.15 -4.34
CA VAL A 491 -4.42 -30.12 -4.51
C VAL A 491 -4.52 -29.06 -3.41
N PRO A 492 -3.44 -28.81 -2.65
CA PRO A 492 -3.41 -27.72 -1.69
C PRO A 492 -3.38 -26.35 -2.37
N ASN A 493 -4.36 -25.48 -2.09
CA ASN A 493 -4.32 -24.07 -2.45
C ASN A 493 -3.54 -23.25 -1.41
N LEU A 494 -2.24 -23.09 -1.64
CA LEU A 494 -1.34 -22.35 -0.77
C LEU A 494 -0.96 -20.97 -1.33
N GLY A 495 -1.92 -20.29 -1.98
CA GLY A 495 -1.71 -18.96 -2.55
C GLY A 495 -0.69 -18.94 -3.69
N GLY A 496 -0.83 -19.88 -4.64
CA GLY A 496 0.02 -20.00 -5.83
C GLY A 496 1.34 -20.76 -5.62
N LYS A 497 1.59 -21.32 -4.44
CA LYS A 497 2.75 -22.18 -4.18
C LYS A 497 2.40 -23.66 -4.35
N PHE A 498 2.81 -24.26 -5.45
CA PHE A 498 2.68 -25.70 -5.67
C PHE A 498 3.60 -26.47 -4.71
N ARG A 499 3.03 -27.38 -3.91
CA ARG A 499 3.75 -28.27 -2.97
C ARG A 499 3.64 -29.75 -3.32
N GLY A 500 2.98 -30.07 -4.43
CA GLY A 500 2.58 -31.43 -4.81
C GLY A 500 1.07 -31.63 -4.70
N TRP A 501 0.62 -32.79 -5.15
CA TRP A 501 -0.78 -33.26 -5.08
C TRP A 501 -0.80 -34.65 -4.45
N LEU A 502 -1.96 -35.06 -3.95
CA LEU A 502 -2.19 -36.41 -3.43
C LEU A 502 -3.13 -37.16 -4.39
N PRO A 503 -2.84 -38.42 -4.76
CA PRO A 503 -3.79 -39.23 -5.52
C PRO A 503 -5.09 -39.34 -4.73
N TRP A 504 -6.23 -39.12 -5.39
CA TRP A 504 -7.52 -39.48 -4.80
C TRP A 504 -7.73 -40.99 -4.98
N PRO A 505 -7.83 -41.79 -3.91
CA PRO A 505 -7.95 -43.23 -4.04
C PRO A 505 -9.29 -43.60 -4.69
N ALA A 506 -9.24 -44.01 -5.96
CA ALA A 506 -10.37 -44.58 -6.69
C ALA A 506 -10.59 -46.06 -6.29
N ALA A 507 -10.84 -46.33 -5.01
CA ALA A 507 -11.32 -47.63 -4.53
C ALA A 507 -11.89 -47.51 -3.11
N GLY A 508 -13.23 -47.48 -3.01
CA GLY A 508 -14.04 -47.91 -1.85
C GLY A 508 -13.69 -47.39 -0.45
N VAL A 509 -14.53 -46.49 0.06
CA VAL A 509 -14.84 -46.23 1.49
C VAL A 509 -14.43 -47.41 2.40
N PRO A 510 -13.66 -47.19 3.48
CA PRO A 510 -13.96 -46.22 4.54
C PRO A 510 -13.18 -44.91 4.49
#